data_AF-A0A100WLN4-F1
#
_entry.id   AF-A0A100WLN4-F1
#
_cell.length_a   1.000
_cell.length_b   1.000
_cell.length_c   1.000
_cell.angle_alpha   90.00
_cell.angle_beta   90.00
_cell.angle_gamma   90.00
#
_symmetry.space_group_name_H-M   'P 1'
#
loop_
_entity.id
_entity.type
_entity.pdbx_description
1 polymer ?
#
loop_
_entity_poly.entity_id
_entity_poly.type
_entity_poly.pdbx_seq_one_letter_code
_entity_poly.pdbx_strand_id
1 'polypeptide(L)'
;MGVRPKVHRDELAGAISRIARRRATVDDVHRDRLPDAADSDPREVLRYLRQFSGTDIPRWVLQADVCDALILNNWLWWEDRRTELHFLLEGRRRGLFLDQLGAQVGVGKQGVRDRIDRLEALLRFDRPNEKLTRAARAAAKVADQRRTAEDAWIENHQAMLREAIAELLEQASRLVASGEDRDWLDELAVDTGAEGDLGRTIMPILGLAVDELRTSPAVLALPSTRPPHPIREALARCDALRAAFAAETAKPADRGQKRSSEASAL
;
A
#
# COMPACT_ATOMS: atom_id res chain seq x y z
N MET A 1 7.94 -26.11 2.75
CA MET A 1 7.52 -26.29 1.34
C MET A 1 7.93 -25.06 0.55
N GLY A 2 8.54 -25.24 -0.63
CA GLY A 2 8.94 -24.13 -1.50
C GLY A 2 7.75 -23.43 -2.15
N VAL A 3 7.91 -22.16 -2.49
CA VAL A 3 6.94 -21.38 -3.27
C VAL A 3 6.98 -21.85 -4.71
N ARG A 4 5.80 -22.05 -5.32
CA ARG A 4 5.71 -22.45 -6.73
C ARG A 4 5.81 -21.23 -7.65
N PRO A 5 6.32 -21.39 -8.88
CA PRO A 5 6.30 -20.34 -9.88
C PRO A 5 4.89 -19.76 -10.05
N LYS A 6 4.79 -18.44 -10.15
CA LYS A 6 3.54 -17.77 -10.47
C LYS A 6 3.23 -18.01 -11.94
N VAL A 7 1.97 -18.32 -12.21
CA VAL A 7 1.46 -18.53 -13.57
C VAL A 7 0.39 -17.48 -13.80
N HIS A 8 0.44 -16.83 -14.95
CA HIS A 8 -0.57 -15.87 -15.40
C HIS A 8 -1.64 -16.56 -16.26
N ARG A 9 -2.80 -15.90 -16.41
CA ARG A 9 -3.94 -16.48 -17.15
C ARG A 9 -3.59 -16.75 -18.62
N ASP A 10 -2.76 -15.91 -19.23
CA ASP A 10 -2.30 -16.09 -20.61
C ASP A 10 -1.35 -17.29 -20.75
N GLU A 11 -0.50 -17.53 -19.74
CA GLU A 11 0.39 -18.69 -19.70
C GLU A 11 -0.39 -19.99 -19.54
N LEU A 12 -1.45 -19.96 -18.72
CA LEU A 12 -2.40 -21.06 -18.57
C LEU A 12 -3.10 -21.37 -19.91
N ALA A 13 -3.73 -20.37 -20.53
CA ALA A 13 -4.42 -20.51 -21.81
C ALA A 13 -3.47 -21.00 -22.92
N GLY A 14 -2.24 -20.48 -22.93
CA GLY A 14 -1.19 -20.92 -23.83
C GLY A 14 -0.79 -22.38 -23.63
N ALA A 15 -0.68 -22.85 -22.38
CA ALA A 15 -0.38 -24.24 -22.06
C ALA A 15 -1.49 -25.19 -22.54
N ILE A 16 -2.77 -24.86 -22.28
CA ILE A 16 -3.92 -25.65 -22.76
C ILE A 16 -3.92 -25.72 -24.30
N SER A 17 -3.73 -24.58 -24.96
CA SER A 17 -3.69 -24.50 -26.42
C SER A 17 -2.55 -25.33 -27.03
N ARG A 18 -1.36 -25.34 -26.38
CA ARG A 18 -0.22 -26.16 -26.82
C ARG A 18 -0.49 -27.65 -26.67
N ILE A 19 -1.09 -28.07 -25.56
CA ILE A 19 -1.52 -29.47 -25.34
C ILE A 19 -2.50 -29.87 -26.44
N ALA A 20 -3.58 -29.11 -26.63
CA ALA A 20 -4.58 -29.37 -27.65
C ALA A 20 -3.98 -29.50 -29.06
N ARG A 21 -3.08 -28.58 -29.44
CA ARG A 21 -2.40 -28.63 -30.74
C ARG A 21 -1.54 -29.87 -30.91
N ARG A 22 -0.75 -30.24 -29.90
CA ARG A 22 0.09 -31.45 -29.96
C ARG A 22 -0.76 -32.70 -30.08
N ARG A 23 -1.84 -32.79 -29.33
CA ARG A 23 -2.78 -33.93 -29.37
C ARG A 23 -3.50 -34.05 -30.71
N ALA A 24 -3.84 -32.93 -31.33
CA ALA A 24 -4.33 -32.91 -32.71
C ALA A 24 -3.27 -33.34 -33.73
N THR A 25 -2.00 -32.96 -33.54
CA THR A 25 -0.92 -33.25 -34.50
C THR A 25 -0.60 -34.74 -34.60
N VAL A 26 -0.80 -35.50 -33.52
CA VAL A 26 -0.53 -36.94 -33.46
C VAL A 26 -1.77 -37.80 -33.65
N ASP A 27 -2.89 -37.20 -34.07
CA ASP A 27 -4.18 -37.86 -34.24
C ASP A 27 -4.57 -38.72 -33.02
N ASP A 28 -4.47 -38.13 -31.81
CA ASP A 28 -4.84 -38.81 -30.57
C ASP A 28 -6.28 -39.33 -30.66
N VAL A 29 -6.45 -40.65 -30.52
CA VAL A 29 -7.72 -41.38 -30.61
C VAL A 29 -8.74 -40.84 -29.61
N HIS A 30 -8.29 -40.29 -28.48
CA HIS A 30 -9.14 -39.76 -27.42
C HIS A 30 -9.31 -38.24 -27.47
N ARG A 31 -8.88 -37.58 -28.54
CA ARG A 31 -8.91 -36.11 -28.66
C ARG A 31 -10.29 -35.50 -28.39
N ASP A 32 -11.36 -36.19 -28.75
CA ASP A 32 -12.75 -35.78 -28.50
C ASP A 32 -13.06 -35.55 -27.01
N ARG A 33 -12.27 -36.13 -26.11
CA ARG A 33 -12.41 -36.01 -24.66
C ARG A 33 -11.51 -34.94 -24.04
N LEU A 34 -10.66 -34.27 -24.83
CA LEU A 34 -9.78 -33.22 -24.34
C LEU A 34 -10.53 -31.88 -24.33
N PRO A 35 -10.67 -31.21 -23.17
CA PRO A 35 -11.10 -29.82 -23.14
C PRO A 35 -10.03 -28.95 -23.83
N ASP A 36 -10.31 -28.52 -25.05
CA ASP A 36 -9.32 -27.88 -25.94
C ASP A 36 -9.53 -26.36 -26.10
N ALA A 37 -10.59 -25.81 -25.51
CA ALA A 37 -10.80 -24.37 -25.43
C ALA A 37 -9.78 -23.71 -24.49
N ALA A 38 -9.31 -22.51 -24.83
CA ALA A 38 -8.28 -21.81 -24.07
C ALA A 38 -8.70 -21.44 -22.63
N ASP A 39 -9.99 -21.38 -22.37
CA ASP A 39 -10.62 -21.11 -21.08
C ASP A 39 -11.11 -22.38 -20.35
N SER A 40 -10.78 -23.57 -20.87
CA SER A 40 -11.12 -24.84 -20.24
C SER A 40 -10.60 -24.95 -18.81
N ASP A 41 -11.31 -25.69 -17.94
CA ASP A 41 -10.85 -25.93 -16.57
C ASP A 41 -9.56 -26.77 -16.59
N PRO A 42 -8.42 -26.25 -16.07
CA PRO A 42 -7.17 -26.99 -16.01
C PRO A 42 -7.26 -28.31 -15.26
N ARG A 43 -8.21 -28.49 -14.33
CA ARG A 43 -8.43 -29.76 -13.64
C ARG A 43 -8.87 -30.85 -14.59
N GLU A 44 -9.69 -30.50 -15.58
CA GLU A 44 -10.20 -31.45 -16.57
C GLU A 44 -9.14 -31.82 -17.60
N VAL A 45 -8.35 -30.84 -18.05
CA VAL A 45 -7.18 -31.07 -18.92
C VAL A 45 -6.17 -31.98 -18.22
N LEU A 46 -5.87 -31.74 -16.94
CA LEU A 46 -4.98 -32.62 -16.17
C LEU A 46 -5.57 -34.03 -15.99
N ARG A 47 -6.88 -34.15 -15.79
CA ARG A 47 -7.56 -35.45 -15.71
C ARG A 47 -7.42 -36.21 -17.02
N TYR A 48 -7.65 -35.54 -18.15
CA TYR A 48 -7.42 -36.09 -19.49
C TYR A 48 -5.99 -36.62 -19.63
N LEU A 49 -4.99 -35.77 -19.36
CA LEU A 49 -3.58 -36.14 -19.53
C LEU A 49 -3.19 -37.34 -18.64
N ARG A 50 -3.75 -37.45 -17.42
CA ARG A 50 -3.51 -38.60 -16.55
C ARG A 50 -4.12 -39.90 -17.08
N GLN A 51 -5.22 -39.81 -17.82
CA GLN A 51 -5.99 -40.97 -18.28
C GLN A 51 -5.57 -41.45 -19.69
N PHE A 52 -5.21 -40.52 -20.58
CA PHE A 52 -5.00 -40.79 -22.01
C PHE A 52 -3.55 -40.52 -22.49
N SER A 53 -2.58 -40.73 -21.60
CA SER A 53 -1.13 -40.63 -21.92
C SER A 53 -0.47 -42.01 -21.96
N GLY A 54 -1.03 -42.90 -22.78
CA GLY A 54 -0.57 -44.29 -22.97
C GLY A 54 0.54 -44.45 -24.01
N THR A 55 0.83 -45.70 -24.39
CA THR A 55 1.88 -46.08 -25.35
C THR A 55 1.64 -45.56 -26.77
N ASP A 56 0.39 -45.23 -27.09
CA ASP A 56 -0.03 -44.80 -28.44
C ASP A 56 0.33 -43.33 -28.72
N ILE A 57 0.78 -42.61 -27.70
CA ILE A 57 1.21 -41.22 -27.81
C ILE A 57 2.73 -41.15 -27.94
N PRO A 58 3.27 -40.46 -28.96
CA PRO A 58 4.72 -40.34 -29.11
C PRO A 58 5.40 -39.73 -27.88
N ARG A 59 6.57 -40.28 -27.53
CA ARG A 59 7.33 -39.85 -26.33
C ARG A 59 7.59 -38.35 -26.26
N TRP A 60 7.84 -37.69 -27.40
CA TRP A 60 8.09 -36.25 -27.45
C TRP A 60 6.85 -35.43 -27.05
N VAL A 61 5.63 -35.91 -27.37
CA VAL A 61 4.37 -35.30 -26.92
C VAL A 61 4.21 -35.49 -25.42
N LEU A 62 4.42 -36.72 -24.93
CA LEU A 62 4.31 -37.03 -23.50
C LEU A 62 5.25 -36.15 -22.66
N GLN A 63 6.50 -35.98 -23.10
CA GLN A 63 7.46 -35.11 -22.42
C GLN A 63 7.03 -33.64 -22.42
N ALA A 64 6.57 -33.11 -23.56
CA ALA A 64 6.10 -31.73 -23.65
C ALA A 64 4.83 -31.50 -22.82
N ASP A 65 3.91 -32.47 -22.81
CA ASP A 65 2.68 -32.40 -22.01
C ASP A 65 2.96 -32.40 -20.51
N VAL A 66 4.00 -33.07 -20.03
CA VAL A 66 4.41 -32.99 -18.62
C VAL A 66 4.81 -31.57 -18.25
N CYS A 67 5.58 -30.87 -19.10
CA CYS A 67 5.95 -29.48 -18.85
C CYS A 67 4.72 -28.57 -18.76
N ASP A 68 3.80 -28.67 -19.71
CA ASP A 68 2.57 -27.87 -19.69
C ASP A 68 1.63 -28.28 -18.54
N ALA A 69 1.55 -29.57 -18.18
CA ALA A 69 0.80 -30.05 -17.02
C ALA A 69 1.34 -29.46 -15.70
N LEU A 70 2.65 -29.27 -15.57
CA LEU A 70 3.23 -28.59 -14.41
C LEU A 70 2.82 -27.11 -14.36
N ILE A 71 2.68 -26.43 -15.50
CA ILE A 71 2.13 -25.06 -15.57
C ILE A 71 0.69 -25.06 -15.05
N LEU A 72 -0.17 -25.96 -15.55
CA LEU A 72 -1.56 -26.08 -15.08
C LEU A 72 -1.63 -26.38 -13.56
N ASN A 73 -0.76 -27.28 -13.07
CA ASN A 73 -0.70 -27.65 -11.66
C ASN A 73 -0.22 -26.48 -10.78
N ASN A 74 0.73 -25.68 -11.25
CA ASN A 74 1.19 -24.48 -10.56
C ASN A 74 0.10 -23.41 -10.50
N TRP A 75 -0.63 -23.19 -11.60
CA TRP A 75 -1.79 -22.30 -11.61
C TRP A 75 -2.83 -22.70 -10.56
N LEU A 76 -3.25 -23.98 -10.56
CA LEU A 76 -4.21 -24.51 -9.60
C LEU A 76 -3.74 -24.36 -8.15
N TRP A 77 -2.46 -24.56 -7.90
CA TRP A 77 -1.90 -24.35 -6.57
C TRP A 77 -2.10 -22.91 -6.10
N TRP A 78 -1.87 -21.91 -6.96
CA TRP A 78 -2.09 -20.50 -6.62
C TRP A 78 -3.56 -20.16 -6.44
N GLU A 79 -4.44 -20.68 -7.31
CA GLU A 79 -5.89 -20.52 -7.18
C GLU A 79 -6.40 -21.07 -5.86
N ASP A 80 -5.97 -22.27 -5.45
CA ASP A 80 -6.36 -22.85 -4.17
C ASP A 80 -5.99 -21.92 -2.99
N ARG A 81 -4.86 -21.20 -3.05
CA ARG A 81 -4.45 -20.25 -1.98
C ARG A 81 -5.31 -18.99 -1.99
N ARG A 82 -5.71 -18.49 -3.17
CA ARG A 82 -6.64 -17.37 -3.30
C ARG A 82 -8.01 -17.75 -2.75
N THR A 83 -8.53 -18.90 -3.14
CA THR A 83 -9.80 -19.44 -2.67
C THR A 83 -9.79 -19.66 -1.16
N GLU A 84 -8.72 -20.26 -0.62
CA GLU A 84 -8.58 -20.46 0.82
C GLU A 84 -8.58 -19.13 1.57
N LEU A 85 -7.76 -18.16 1.16
CA LEU A 85 -7.73 -16.84 1.78
C LEU A 85 -9.11 -16.17 1.72
N HIS A 86 -9.79 -16.24 0.57
CA HIS A 86 -11.12 -15.69 0.40
C HIS A 86 -12.10 -16.21 1.46
N PHE A 87 -12.21 -17.54 1.63
CA PHE A 87 -13.14 -18.11 2.60
C PHE A 87 -12.73 -17.87 4.06
N LEU A 88 -11.43 -17.82 4.36
CA LEU A 88 -10.96 -17.44 5.69
C LEU A 88 -11.34 -15.99 6.04
N LEU A 89 -11.22 -15.05 5.09
CA LEU A 89 -11.60 -13.66 5.29
C LEU A 89 -13.12 -13.47 5.32
N GLU A 90 -13.84 -14.11 4.39
CA GLU A 90 -15.30 -14.00 4.29
C GLU A 90 -15.99 -14.64 5.50
N GLY A 91 -15.50 -15.79 5.97
CA GLY A 91 -16.00 -16.42 7.18
C GLY A 91 -15.88 -15.50 8.40
N ARG A 92 -14.74 -14.80 8.55
CA ARG A 92 -14.57 -13.80 9.61
C ARG A 92 -15.51 -12.61 9.44
N ARG A 93 -15.68 -12.12 8.21
CA ARG A 93 -16.59 -11.00 7.90
C ARG A 93 -18.03 -11.33 8.26
N ARG A 94 -18.45 -12.59 8.05
CA ARG A 94 -19.77 -13.11 8.41
C ARG A 94 -19.92 -13.52 9.88
N GLY A 95 -18.92 -13.25 10.72
CA GLY A 95 -18.99 -13.47 12.16
C GLY A 95 -18.62 -14.88 12.63
N LEU A 96 -18.03 -15.74 11.78
CA LEU A 96 -17.51 -17.04 12.24
C LEU A 96 -16.33 -16.82 13.19
N PHE A 97 -16.34 -17.59 14.28
CA PHE A 97 -15.25 -17.57 15.26
C PHE A 97 -14.01 -18.27 14.72
N LEU A 98 -12.84 -17.85 15.20
CA LEU A 98 -11.56 -18.45 14.78
C LEU A 98 -11.44 -19.94 15.11
N ASP A 99 -12.13 -20.43 16.15
CA ASP A 99 -12.20 -21.87 16.44
C ASP A 99 -12.96 -22.64 15.37
N GLN A 100 -14.08 -22.09 14.90
CA GLN A 100 -14.90 -22.72 13.87
C GLN A 100 -14.16 -22.78 12.54
N LEU A 101 -13.49 -21.69 12.16
CA LEU A 101 -12.62 -21.65 10.98
C LEU A 101 -11.42 -22.59 11.14
N GLY A 102 -10.84 -22.62 12.34
CA GLY A 102 -9.70 -23.46 12.67
C GLY A 102 -9.99 -24.95 12.55
N ALA A 103 -11.16 -25.38 13.01
CA ALA A 103 -11.61 -26.76 12.90
C ALA A 103 -11.67 -27.25 11.44
N GLN A 104 -12.08 -26.39 10.50
CA GLN A 104 -12.17 -26.75 9.07
C GLN A 104 -10.81 -26.91 8.39
N VAL A 105 -9.78 -26.21 8.88
CA VAL A 105 -8.43 -26.22 8.28
C VAL A 105 -7.39 -26.93 9.15
N GLY A 106 -7.81 -27.56 10.24
CA GLY A 106 -6.98 -28.37 11.13
C GLY A 106 -6.02 -27.58 12.01
N VAL A 107 -6.34 -26.34 12.40
CA VAL A 107 -5.47 -25.48 13.22
C VAL A 107 -6.25 -24.78 14.33
N GLY A 108 -5.58 -24.40 15.43
CA GLY A 108 -6.21 -23.57 16.48
C GLY A 108 -6.38 -22.09 16.09
N LYS A 109 -7.01 -21.28 16.96
CA LYS A 109 -7.26 -19.83 16.75
C LYS A 109 -6.06 -19.06 16.20
N GLN A 110 -4.90 -19.25 16.84
CA GLN A 110 -3.68 -18.56 16.47
C GLN A 110 -3.17 -19.05 15.11
N GLY A 111 -3.28 -20.35 14.85
CA GLY A 111 -2.95 -20.94 13.55
C GLY A 111 -3.80 -20.36 12.40
N VAL A 112 -5.07 -20.03 12.63
CA VAL A 112 -5.92 -19.37 11.62
C VAL A 112 -5.37 -17.98 11.29
N ARG A 113 -5.00 -17.19 12.30
CA ARG A 113 -4.43 -15.86 12.09
C ARG A 113 -3.11 -15.94 11.32
N ASP A 114 -2.21 -16.83 11.74
CA ASP A 114 -0.92 -17.03 11.09
C ASP A 114 -1.05 -17.57 9.67
N ARG A 115 -2.12 -18.34 9.40
CA ARG A 115 -2.42 -18.86 8.06
C ARG A 115 -2.92 -17.75 7.14
N ILE A 116 -3.84 -16.90 7.62
CA ILE A 116 -4.27 -15.69 6.89
C ILE A 116 -3.05 -14.81 6.59
N ASP A 117 -2.23 -14.49 7.60
CA ASP A 117 -1.05 -13.62 7.43
C ASP A 117 -0.07 -14.18 6.41
N ARG A 118 0.18 -15.50 6.42
CA ARG A 118 1.06 -16.16 5.44
C ARG A 118 0.46 -16.18 4.03
N LEU A 119 -0.84 -16.41 3.89
CA LEU A 119 -1.52 -16.40 2.59
C LEU A 119 -1.54 -14.99 1.99
N GLU A 120 -1.84 -13.97 2.80
CA GLU A 120 -1.77 -12.57 2.38
C GLU A 120 -0.34 -12.20 1.95
N ALA A 121 0.67 -12.58 2.75
CA ALA A 121 2.07 -12.33 2.40
C ALA A 121 2.46 -13.05 1.10
N LEU A 122 2.04 -14.30 0.94
CA LEU A 122 2.33 -15.12 -0.24
C LEU A 122 1.70 -14.50 -1.49
N LEU A 123 0.44 -14.08 -1.43
CA LEU A 123 -0.25 -13.54 -2.61
C LEU A 123 0.19 -12.13 -2.97
N ARG A 124 0.64 -11.34 -1.98
CA ARG A 124 1.09 -9.95 -2.18
C ARG A 124 2.57 -9.83 -2.51
N PHE A 125 3.43 -10.66 -1.92
CA PHE A 125 4.88 -10.53 -2.00
C PHE A 125 5.59 -11.77 -2.57
N ASP A 126 4.82 -12.77 -3.03
CA ASP A 126 5.32 -14.07 -3.50
C ASP A 126 6.20 -14.80 -2.47
N ARG A 127 5.99 -14.49 -1.17
CA ARG A 127 6.73 -15.06 -0.03
C ARG A 127 5.79 -15.36 1.12
N PRO A 128 5.77 -16.60 1.65
CA PRO A 128 4.89 -17.00 2.75
C PRO A 128 5.46 -16.54 4.10
N ASN A 129 5.71 -15.24 4.25
CA ASN A 129 6.29 -14.66 5.46
C ASN A 129 5.29 -13.75 6.17
N GLU A 130 4.64 -14.29 7.20
CA GLU A 130 3.70 -13.58 8.09
C GLU A 130 4.26 -12.27 8.65
N LYS A 131 5.59 -12.16 8.85
CA LYS A 131 6.21 -10.95 9.36
C LYS A 131 6.03 -9.76 8.40
N LEU A 132 5.93 -10.01 7.09
CA LEU A 132 5.70 -8.96 6.10
C LEU A 132 4.33 -8.32 6.28
N THR A 133 3.28 -9.14 6.43
CA THR A 133 1.92 -8.65 6.67
C THR A 133 1.80 -7.93 8.01
N ARG A 134 2.42 -8.48 9.08
CA ARG A 134 2.42 -7.85 10.40
C ARG A 134 3.16 -6.50 10.40
N ALA A 135 4.32 -6.42 9.75
CA ALA A 135 5.07 -5.18 9.60
C ALA A 135 4.30 -4.14 8.79
N ALA A 136 3.67 -4.54 7.68
CA ALA A 136 2.84 -3.65 6.86
C ALA A 136 1.64 -3.09 7.65
N ARG A 137 0.96 -3.92 8.45
CA ARG A 137 -0.13 -3.47 9.34
C ARG A 137 0.36 -2.54 10.44
N ALA A 138 1.52 -2.83 11.04
CA ALA A 138 2.13 -1.95 12.03
C ALA A 138 2.48 -0.59 11.43
N ALA A 139 3.09 -0.56 10.24
CA ALA A 139 3.42 0.68 9.52
C ALA A 139 2.17 1.46 9.15
N ALA A 140 1.11 0.80 8.66
CA ALA A 140 -0.16 1.46 8.36
C ALA A 140 -0.79 2.08 9.60
N LYS A 141 -0.75 1.39 10.74
CA LYS A 141 -1.23 1.92 12.02
C LYS A 141 -0.41 3.13 12.49
N VAL A 142 0.91 3.08 12.37
CA VAL A 142 1.79 4.20 12.72
C VAL A 142 1.50 5.40 11.82
N ALA A 143 1.33 5.19 10.51
CA ALA A 143 0.97 6.25 9.57
C ALA A 143 -0.40 6.86 9.90
N ASP A 144 -1.36 6.05 10.32
CA ASP A 144 -2.69 6.50 10.71
C ASP A 144 -2.66 7.35 11.98
N GLN A 145 -1.96 6.87 13.01
CA GLN A 145 -1.76 7.60 14.26
C GLN A 145 -1.05 8.94 14.01
N ARG A 146 -0.06 8.95 13.12
CA ARG A 146 0.63 10.17 12.72
C ARG A 146 -0.32 11.14 12.03
N ARG A 147 -1.14 10.69 11.06
CA ARG A 147 -2.14 11.54 10.40
C ARG A 147 -3.10 12.17 11.41
N THR A 148 -3.62 11.39 12.35
CA THR A 148 -4.50 11.92 13.41
C THR A 148 -3.80 12.97 14.27
N ALA A 149 -2.53 12.78 14.61
CA ALA A 149 -1.76 13.75 15.37
C ALA A 149 -1.46 15.03 14.56
N GLU A 150 -1.17 14.89 13.25
CA GLU A 150 -0.96 16.01 12.34
C GLU A 150 -2.23 16.86 12.19
N ASP A 151 -3.38 16.23 11.93
CA ASP A 151 -4.66 16.91 11.80
C ASP A 151 -5.04 17.65 13.10
N ALA A 152 -4.90 16.99 14.27
CA ALA A 152 -5.18 17.60 15.57
C ALA A 152 -4.23 18.77 15.93
N TRP A 153 -2.96 18.69 15.54
CA TRP A 153 -2.01 19.79 15.78
C TRP A 153 -2.39 21.02 14.95
N ILE A 154 -2.73 20.82 13.67
CA ILE A 154 -3.10 21.90 12.76
C ILE A 154 -4.37 22.58 13.21
N GLU A 155 -5.38 21.81 13.62
CA GLU A 155 -6.63 22.34 14.20
C GLU A 155 -6.33 23.25 15.41
N ASN A 156 -5.47 22.79 16.33
CA ASN A 156 -5.11 23.56 17.54
C ASN A 156 -4.25 24.81 17.26
N HIS A 157 -3.50 24.85 16.16
CA HIS A 157 -2.57 25.94 15.82
C HIS A 157 -3.01 26.75 14.60
N GLN A 158 -4.25 26.57 14.14
CA GLN A 158 -4.76 27.15 12.90
C GLN A 158 -4.64 28.67 12.86
N ALA A 159 -4.96 29.35 13.97
CA ALA A 159 -4.84 30.81 14.08
C ALA A 159 -3.39 31.28 13.93
N MET A 160 -2.45 30.63 14.63
CA MET A 160 -1.02 30.96 14.58
C MET A 160 -0.42 30.68 13.19
N LEU A 161 -0.83 29.59 12.55
CA LEU A 161 -0.41 29.26 11.19
C LEU A 161 -0.90 30.32 10.20
N ARG A 162 -2.18 30.69 10.26
CA ARG A 162 -2.74 31.72 9.37
C ARG A 162 -2.06 33.07 9.56
N GLU A 163 -1.80 33.48 10.80
CA GLU A 163 -1.10 34.72 11.09
C GLU A 163 0.31 34.72 10.49
N ALA A 164 1.09 33.66 10.73
CA ALA A 164 2.45 33.55 10.19
C ALA A 164 2.48 33.48 8.65
N ILE A 165 1.52 32.78 8.04
CA ILE A 165 1.40 32.68 6.58
C ILE A 165 0.99 34.02 5.98
N ALA A 166 -0.01 34.69 6.56
CA ALA A 166 -0.45 36.00 6.10
C ALA A 166 0.70 37.02 6.14
N GLU A 167 1.48 37.01 7.22
CA GLU A 167 2.65 37.89 7.35
C GLU A 167 3.75 37.53 6.33
N LEU A 168 4.02 36.24 6.11
CA LEU A 168 4.97 35.80 5.10
C LEU A 168 4.57 36.28 3.70
N LEU A 169 3.30 36.08 3.32
CA LEU A 169 2.75 36.50 2.03
C LEU A 169 2.75 38.03 1.88
N GLU A 170 2.42 38.77 2.94
CA GLU A 170 2.48 40.22 2.96
C GLU A 170 3.91 40.72 2.72
N GLN A 171 4.91 40.19 3.43
CA GLN A 171 6.30 40.59 3.22
C GLN A 171 6.82 40.16 1.84
N ALA A 172 6.43 38.97 1.36
CA ALA A 172 6.79 38.48 0.02
C ALA A 172 6.26 39.41 -1.08
N SER A 173 5.01 39.87 -0.96
CA SER A 173 4.38 40.77 -1.94
C SER A 173 5.10 42.11 -2.13
N ARG A 174 5.87 42.55 -1.11
CA ARG A 174 6.65 43.79 -1.15
C ARG A 174 8.00 43.64 -1.85
N LEU A 175 8.51 42.41 -1.94
CA LEU A 175 9.87 42.11 -2.40
C LEU A 175 9.89 41.38 -3.74
N VAL A 176 8.90 40.54 -4.01
CA VAL A 176 8.87 39.67 -5.19
C VAL A 176 7.67 40.04 -6.07
N ALA A 177 7.98 40.50 -7.29
CA ALA A 177 6.96 40.85 -8.30
C ALA A 177 6.14 39.62 -8.70
N SER A 178 4.87 39.84 -9.06
CA SER A 178 3.99 38.78 -9.55
C SER A 178 4.45 38.27 -10.92
N GLY A 179 4.56 36.95 -11.10
CA GLY A 179 4.62 36.32 -12.43
C GLY A 179 5.90 35.55 -12.78
N GLU A 180 6.99 35.64 -12.01
CA GLU A 180 8.17 34.80 -12.18
C GLU A 180 8.65 34.29 -10.81
N ASP A 181 8.80 32.96 -10.67
CA ASP A 181 9.34 32.24 -9.50
C ASP A 181 8.54 32.43 -8.17
N ARG A 182 7.20 32.36 -8.25
CA ARG A 182 6.28 32.49 -7.09
C ARG A 182 5.28 31.34 -6.92
N ASP A 183 5.53 30.20 -7.56
CA ASP A 183 4.56 29.10 -7.67
C ASP A 183 4.09 28.60 -6.29
N TRP A 184 5.01 28.46 -5.33
CA TRP A 184 4.65 27.97 -4.00
C TRP A 184 4.05 29.04 -3.10
N LEU A 185 4.42 30.30 -3.28
CA LEU A 185 3.77 31.42 -2.58
C LEU A 185 2.32 31.59 -3.03
N ASP A 186 2.06 31.43 -4.32
CA ASP A 186 0.72 31.57 -4.87
C ASP A 186 -0.15 30.37 -4.48
N GLU A 187 0.40 29.14 -4.49
CA GLU A 187 -0.27 27.96 -3.94
C GLU A 187 -0.57 28.11 -2.44
N LEU A 188 0.39 28.63 -1.66
CA LEU A 188 0.19 28.90 -0.23
C LEU A 188 -0.92 29.92 0.01
N ALA A 189 -1.01 30.96 -0.83
CA ALA A 189 -2.08 31.95 -0.76
C ALA A 189 -3.45 31.36 -1.09
N VAL A 190 -3.52 30.42 -2.05
CA VAL A 190 -4.75 29.69 -2.39
C VAL A 190 -5.19 28.80 -1.23
N ASP A 191 -4.29 27.98 -0.69
CA ASP A 191 -4.56 27.03 0.40
C ASP A 191 -4.86 27.71 1.75
N THR A 192 -4.58 29.01 1.87
CA THR A 192 -4.92 29.83 3.05
C THR A 192 -6.06 30.82 2.81
N GLY A 193 -6.64 30.86 1.61
CA GLY A 193 -7.77 31.70 1.26
C GLY A 193 -8.95 31.53 2.23
N ALA A 194 -9.68 32.62 2.47
CA ALA A 194 -10.52 32.87 3.65
C ALA A 194 -11.72 31.91 3.91
N GLU A 195 -11.88 30.82 3.17
CA GLU A 195 -12.97 29.87 3.32
C GLU A 195 -12.45 28.44 3.45
N GLY A 196 -12.34 27.95 4.69
CA GLY A 196 -12.03 26.54 4.98
C GLY A 196 -10.95 26.34 6.03
N ASP A 197 -10.96 25.17 6.68
CA ASP A 197 -9.92 24.79 7.63
C ASP A 197 -8.62 24.43 6.93
N LEU A 198 -7.49 24.72 7.57
CA LEU A 198 -6.18 24.37 7.03
C LEU A 198 -6.05 22.84 7.01
N GLY A 199 -5.79 22.27 5.83
CA GLY A 199 -5.50 20.85 5.69
C GLY A 199 -4.03 20.53 6.00
N ARG A 200 -3.73 19.24 6.24
CA ARG A 200 -2.36 18.76 6.45
C ARG A 200 -1.34 19.09 5.36
N THR A 201 -1.82 19.40 4.15
CA THR A 201 -0.99 19.84 3.01
C THR A 201 -0.34 21.19 3.26
N ILE A 202 -0.89 22.00 4.18
CA ILE A 202 -0.38 23.34 4.48
C ILE A 202 1.07 23.33 4.94
N MET A 203 1.47 22.32 5.73
CA MET A 203 2.82 22.26 6.28
C MET A 203 3.88 22.01 5.19
N PRO A 204 3.74 21.02 4.29
CA PRO A 204 4.58 20.90 3.10
C PRO A 204 4.63 22.16 2.23
N ILE A 205 3.47 22.75 1.88
CA ILE A 205 3.38 23.92 1.00
C ILE A 205 4.09 25.13 1.63
N LEU A 206 3.88 25.37 2.93
CA LEU A 206 4.60 26.40 3.68
C LEU A 206 6.12 26.23 3.60
N GLY A 207 6.62 24.99 3.59
CA GLY A 207 8.06 24.73 3.46
C GLY A 207 8.60 25.11 2.11
N LEU A 208 7.89 24.73 1.06
CA LEU A 208 8.27 25.02 -0.30
C LEU A 208 8.26 26.52 -0.55
N ALA A 209 7.24 27.24 -0.05
CA ALA A 209 7.17 28.69 -0.11
C ALA A 209 8.30 29.38 0.68
N VAL A 210 8.65 28.85 1.87
CA VAL A 210 9.78 29.35 2.66
C VAL A 210 11.11 29.15 1.91
N ASP A 211 11.34 27.97 1.32
CA ASP A 211 12.57 27.68 0.57
C ASP A 211 12.66 28.48 -0.74
N GLU A 212 11.54 28.69 -1.43
CA GLU A 212 11.41 29.57 -2.59
C GLU A 212 11.82 31.01 -2.24
N LEU A 213 11.27 31.58 -1.17
CA LEU A 213 11.65 32.92 -0.70
C LEU A 213 13.12 33.00 -0.28
N ARG A 214 13.64 31.96 0.37
CA ARG A 214 15.02 31.93 0.87
C ARG A 214 16.04 31.91 -0.29
N THR A 215 15.64 31.42 -1.45
CA THR A 215 16.47 31.37 -2.67
C THR A 215 16.18 32.50 -3.66
N SER A 216 15.14 33.31 -3.42
CA SER A 216 14.80 34.46 -4.26
C SER A 216 15.94 35.51 -4.29
N PRO A 217 16.35 35.99 -5.49
CA PRO A 217 17.37 37.04 -5.62
C PRO A 217 17.04 38.31 -4.83
N ALA A 218 15.77 38.68 -4.74
CA ALA A 218 15.31 39.87 -4.01
C ALA A 218 15.58 39.75 -2.50
N VAL A 219 15.40 38.56 -1.93
CA VAL A 219 15.65 38.29 -0.51
C VAL A 219 17.15 38.16 -0.24
N LEU A 220 17.91 37.53 -1.15
CA LEU A 220 19.36 37.38 -1.07
C LEU A 220 20.11 38.72 -1.17
N ALA A 221 19.58 39.67 -1.94
CA ALA A 221 20.15 41.00 -2.09
C ALA A 221 19.97 41.90 -0.86
N LEU A 222 19.15 41.50 0.11
CA LEU A 222 18.91 42.31 1.32
C LEU A 222 20.18 42.38 2.19
N PRO A 223 20.60 43.60 2.59
CA PRO A 223 21.75 43.76 3.47
C PRO A 223 21.50 43.10 4.82
N SER A 224 22.55 42.53 5.42
CA SER A 224 22.49 42.04 6.79
C SER A 224 22.52 43.22 7.76
N THR A 225 21.34 43.66 8.20
CA THR A 225 21.16 44.79 9.12
C THR A 225 20.80 44.32 10.53
N ARG A 226 20.93 45.24 11.51
CA ARG A 226 20.40 45.08 12.87
C ARG A 226 19.47 46.27 13.16
N PRO A 227 18.15 46.07 13.35
CA PRO A 227 17.43 44.79 13.36
C PRO A 227 17.35 44.09 11.98
N PRO A 228 17.04 42.77 11.95
CA PRO A 228 16.86 42.02 10.71
C PRO A 228 15.71 42.56 9.86
N HIS A 229 15.75 42.31 8.56
CA HIS A 229 14.62 42.63 7.69
C HIS A 229 13.38 41.80 8.07
N PRO A 230 12.15 42.37 8.07
CA PRO A 230 10.93 41.67 8.48
C PRO A 230 10.68 40.31 7.80
N ILE A 231 11.03 40.19 6.51
CA ILE A 231 10.96 38.90 5.79
C ILE A 231 11.75 37.77 6.48
N ARG A 232 12.92 38.08 7.07
CA ARG A 232 13.75 37.09 7.77
C ARG A 232 13.09 36.65 9.08
N GLU A 233 12.37 37.55 9.74
CA GLU A 233 11.60 37.24 10.95
C GLU A 233 10.34 36.43 10.63
N ALA A 234 9.66 36.71 9.50
CA ALA A 234 8.56 35.90 9.01
C ALA A 234 9.03 34.48 8.65
N LEU A 235 10.11 34.34 7.88
CA LEU A 235 10.71 33.03 7.57
C LEU A 235 11.06 32.24 8.83
N ALA A 236 11.70 32.87 9.82
CA ALA A 236 12.07 32.22 11.08
C ALA A 236 10.86 31.74 11.89
N ARG A 237 9.75 32.49 11.87
CA ARG A 237 8.49 32.06 12.52
C ARG A 237 7.87 30.87 11.82
N CYS A 238 7.82 30.87 10.49
CA CYS A 238 7.34 29.72 9.73
C CYS A 238 8.20 28.47 9.97
N ASP A 239 9.53 28.63 10.05
CA ASP A 239 10.45 27.53 10.42
C ASP A 239 10.18 27.01 11.84
N ALA A 240 9.95 27.90 12.81
CA ALA A 240 9.64 27.52 14.18
C ALA A 240 8.33 26.72 14.27
N LEU A 241 7.29 27.14 13.55
CA LEU A 241 6.01 26.40 13.48
C LEU A 241 6.19 25.04 12.81
N ARG A 242 6.96 24.96 11.71
CA ARG A 242 7.31 23.68 11.05
C ARG A 242 8.09 22.76 11.98
N ALA A 243 9.03 23.30 12.75
CA ALA A 243 9.80 22.53 13.71
C ALA A 243 8.92 22.01 14.87
N ALA A 244 8.03 22.84 15.41
CA ALA A 244 7.08 22.45 16.44
C ALA A 244 6.13 21.34 15.96
N PHE A 245 5.55 21.50 14.77
CA PHE A 245 4.73 20.47 14.13
C PHE A 245 5.47 19.13 14.00
N ALA A 246 6.70 19.16 13.46
CA ALA A 246 7.50 17.94 13.30
C ALA A 246 7.85 17.29 14.66
N ALA A 247 8.17 18.09 15.67
CA ALA A 247 8.54 17.60 17.00
C ALA A 247 7.35 16.98 17.76
N GLU A 248 6.15 17.51 17.59
CA GLU A 248 4.95 17.03 18.28
C GLU A 248 4.29 15.85 17.57
N THR A 249 4.25 15.86 16.25
CA THR A 249 3.62 14.79 15.45
C THR A 249 4.51 13.54 15.33
N ALA A 250 5.83 13.68 15.56
CA ALA A 250 6.75 12.55 15.64
C ALA A 250 6.72 11.80 16.99
N LYS A 251 6.08 12.37 18.03
CA LYS A 251 5.97 11.68 19.33
C LYS A 251 5.03 10.48 19.17
N PRO A 252 5.46 9.26 19.54
CA PRO A 252 4.54 8.14 19.58
C PRO A 252 3.42 8.48 20.57
N ALA A 253 2.16 8.32 20.15
CA ALA A 253 0.99 8.53 21.01
C ALA A 253 1.22 7.83 22.35
N ASP A 254 1.34 8.63 23.41
CA ASP A 254 1.75 8.15 24.72
C ASP A 254 0.77 7.07 25.19
N ARG A 255 1.27 5.84 25.33
CA ARG A 255 0.49 4.74 25.89
C ARG A 255 0.44 4.94 27.40
N GLY A 256 -0.54 5.70 27.85
CA GLY A 256 -1.05 5.61 29.20
C GLY A 256 -0.84 6.86 30.04
N GLN A 257 -1.80 7.77 29.94
CA GLN A 257 -2.21 8.55 31.09
C GLN A 257 -2.74 7.56 32.13
N LYS A 258 -1.85 7.16 33.04
CA LYS A 258 -2.15 6.34 34.21
C LYS A 258 -3.34 6.98 34.94
N ARG A 259 -4.31 6.12 35.28
CA ARG A 259 -5.34 6.36 36.28
C ARG A 259 -4.71 7.01 37.53
N SER A 260 -4.87 8.31 37.67
CA SER A 260 -4.65 9.05 38.91
C SER A 260 -6.00 9.60 39.36
N SER A 261 -6.85 8.71 39.86
CA SER A 261 -8.05 9.09 40.62
C SER A 261 -8.50 7.90 41.49
N GLU A 262 -7.64 7.45 42.38
CA GLU A 262 -8.02 6.59 43.51
C GLU A 262 -6.96 6.74 44.61
N ALA A 263 -6.90 7.94 45.19
CA ALA A 263 -6.29 8.21 46.49
C ALA A 263 -6.69 9.64 46.93
N SER A 264 -7.97 9.83 47.29
CA SER A 264 -8.42 10.89 48.21
C SER A 264 -9.94 10.83 48.38
N ALA A 265 -10.38 10.00 49.32
CA ALA A 265 -11.59 10.11 50.16
C ALA A 265 -11.57 8.84 51.02
N LEU A 266 -11.04 8.90 52.23
CA LEU A 266 -11.82 9.11 53.47
C LEU A 266 -12.96 8.10 53.59
#